data_AF-A0A958CSY5-F1
#
_entry.id   AF-A0A958CSY5-F1
#
_cell.length_a   1.000
_cell.length_b   1.000
_cell.length_c   1.000
_cell.angle_alpha   90.00
_cell.angle_beta   90.00
_cell.angle_gamma   90.00
#
_symmetry.space_group_name_H-M   'P 1'
#
loop_
_entity.id
_entity.type
_entity.pdbx_description
1 polymer ?
#
loop_
_entity_poly.entity_id
_entity_poly.type
_entity_poly.pdbx_seq_one_letter_code
_entity_poly.pdbx_strand_id
1 'polypeptide(L)'
;EGRDVAVMMDVAGVVPVVVCPECSTKFPRKDGVCPECQTRVCMQCGMVLGRDESHCPRCGAEGPPMPTFPCPVCKTDLEVGSGECESCGATLCPECGGVVDEDAAECFRCGAKIGLYCPNCGVEVADEDEVCAACGLVFEDA
;
A
#
# COMPACT_ATOMS: atom_id res chain seq x y z
N GLU A 1 2.81 -8.87 17.49
CA GLU A 1 2.04 -10.12 17.34
C GLU A 1 0.68 -9.81 16.70
N GLY A 2 0.12 -10.70 15.87
CA GLY A 2 -1.23 -10.53 15.31
C GLY A 2 -1.35 -10.17 13.82
N ARG A 3 -0.27 -10.26 13.01
CA ARG A 3 -0.34 -10.08 11.55
C ARG A 3 -0.52 -11.41 10.84
N ASP A 4 -1.36 -11.42 9.80
CA ASP A 4 -1.62 -12.58 8.98
C ASP A 4 -0.36 -13.16 8.32
N VAL A 5 -0.36 -14.49 8.17
CA VAL A 5 0.74 -15.26 7.61
C VAL A 5 0.18 -16.18 6.53
N ALA A 6 0.72 -16.07 5.32
CA ALA A 6 0.38 -16.94 4.21
C ALA A 6 0.77 -18.40 4.50
N VAL A 7 -0.09 -19.33 4.11
CA VAL A 7 0.17 -20.78 4.21
C VAL A 7 1.14 -21.20 3.09
N MET A 8 2.21 -21.93 3.46
CA MET A 8 3.21 -22.46 2.54
C MET A 8 3.01 -23.96 2.32
N MET A 9 3.14 -24.42 1.07
CA MET A 9 3.11 -25.85 0.71
C MET A 9 4.31 -26.20 -0.18
N ASP A 10 5.10 -27.20 0.21
CA ASP A 10 6.26 -27.70 -0.51
C ASP A 10 6.13 -29.19 -0.88
N VAL A 11 6.41 -29.49 -2.15
CA VAL A 11 6.52 -30.85 -2.72
C VAL A 11 7.62 -30.81 -3.78
N ALA A 12 8.51 -31.80 -3.80
CA ALA A 12 9.68 -31.80 -4.68
C ALA A 12 9.29 -31.70 -6.17
N GLY A 13 9.84 -30.70 -6.88
CA GLY A 13 9.50 -30.41 -8.28
C GLY A 13 8.27 -29.51 -8.47
N VAL A 14 7.69 -28.99 -7.38
CA VAL A 14 6.50 -28.12 -7.41
C VAL A 14 6.89 -26.72 -6.97
N VAL A 15 6.43 -25.71 -7.71
CA VAL A 15 6.65 -24.30 -7.33
C VAL A 15 5.93 -24.04 -6.00
N PRO A 16 6.63 -23.62 -4.93
CA PRO A 16 5.97 -23.33 -3.67
C PRO A 16 4.97 -22.20 -3.87
N VAL A 17 3.73 -22.45 -3.50
CA VAL A 17 2.61 -21.50 -3.61
C VAL A 17 2.31 -20.90 -2.24
N VAL A 18 1.81 -19.67 -2.27
CA VAL A 18 1.21 -18.99 -1.12
C VAL A 18 -0.26 -18.70 -1.42
N VAL A 19 -1.10 -18.80 -0.40
CA VAL A 19 -2.48 -18.30 -0.44
C VAL A 19 -2.46 -16.90 0.16
N CYS A 20 -2.88 -15.89 -0.60
CA CYS A 20 -2.99 -14.52 -0.13
C CYS A 20 -3.97 -14.46 1.05
N PRO A 21 -3.58 -13.93 2.23
CA PRO A 21 -4.50 -13.82 3.35
C PRO A 21 -5.62 -12.79 3.11
N GLU A 22 -5.40 -11.78 2.27
CA GLU A 22 -6.37 -10.72 2.02
C GLU A 22 -7.46 -11.13 1.02
N CYS A 23 -7.12 -11.87 -0.04
CA CYS A 23 -8.06 -12.20 -1.13
C CYS A 23 -8.13 -13.68 -1.49
N SER A 24 -7.40 -14.56 -0.80
CA SER A 24 -7.34 -16.01 -1.06
C SER A 24 -6.75 -16.44 -2.41
N THR A 25 -6.23 -15.51 -3.22
CA THR A 25 -5.52 -15.84 -4.47
C THR A 25 -4.30 -16.71 -4.21
N LYS A 26 -4.14 -17.75 -5.01
CA LYS A 26 -2.96 -18.62 -5.00
C LYS A 26 -1.93 -18.12 -6.00
N PHE A 27 -0.70 -17.89 -5.57
CA PHE A 27 0.36 -17.41 -6.44
C PHE A 27 1.73 -17.96 -6.02
N PRO A 28 2.74 -17.95 -6.92
CA PRO A 28 4.10 -18.39 -6.60
C PRO A 28 4.70 -17.58 -5.45
N ARG A 29 5.23 -18.27 -4.43
CA ARG A 29 5.89 -17.64 -3.27
C ARG A 29 7.00 -16.68 -3.67
N LYS A 30 7.72 -16.99 -4.74
CA LYS A 30 8.82 -16.17 -5.26
C LYS A 30 8.38 -14.81 -5.81
N ASP A 31 7.10 -14.64 -6.14
CA ASP A 31 6.62 -13.37 -6.68
C ASP A 31 6.43 -12.36 -5.54
N GLY A 32 6.09 -12.84 -4.33
CA GLY A 32 5.99 -12.04 -3.11
C GLY A 32 4.88 -10.98 -3.11
N VAL A 33 4.32 -10.62 -4.26
CA VAL A 33 3.22 -9.68 -4.43
C VAL A 33 2.02 -10.42 -5.00
N CYS A 34 0.85 -10.30 -4.37
CA CYS A 34 -0.37 -10.90 -4.88
C CYS A 34 -0.78 -10.22 -6.20
N PRO A 35 -1.01 -10.96 -7.30
CA PRO A 35 -1.36 -10.36 -8.58
C PRO A 35 -2.77 -9.73 -8.62
N GLU A 36 -3.65 -10.12 -7.69
CA GLU A 36 -5.05 -9.66 -7.69
C GLU A 36 -5.28 -8.44 -6.79
N CYS A 37 -4.65 -8.41 -5.61
CA CYS A 37 -4.86 -7.34 -4.62
C CYS A 37 -3.57 -6.62 -4.21
N GLN A 38 -2.44 -6.96 -4.83
CA GLN A 38 -1.13 -6.33 -4.60
C GLN A 38 -0.57 -6.44 -3.17
N THR A 39 -1.18 -7.25 -2.30
CA THR A 39 -0.64 -7.55 -0.96
C THR A 39 0.79 -8.07 -1.06
N ARG A 40 1.71 -7.40 -0.36
CA ARG A 40 3.11 -7.81 -0.22
C ARG A 40 3.22 -8.86 0.89
N VAL A 41 3.85 -9.97 0.56
CA VAL A 41 4.07 -11.12 1.44
C VAL A 41 5.55 -11.48 1.43
N CYS A 42 6.14 -11.63 2.61
CA CYS A 42 7.52 -12.03 2.76
C CYS A 42 7.78 -13.39 2.11
N MET A 43 8.67 -13.42 1.12
CA MET A 43 9.04 -14.62 0.37
C MET A 43 9.78 -15.66 1.23
N GLN A 44 10.17 -15.35 2.47
CA GLN A 44 10.81 -16.28 3.40
C GLN A 44 9.84 -16.86 4.43
N CYS A 45 9.01 -16.04 5.08
CA CYS A 45 8.18 -16.50 6.20
C CYS A 45 6.67 -16.36 5.98
N GLY A 46 6.23 -15.80 4.85
CA GLY A 46 4.82 -15.62 4.51
C GLY A 46 4.11 -14.48 5.24
N MET A 47 4.82 -13.65 6.01
CA MET A 47 4.23 -12.50 6.72
C MET A 47 3.80 -11.41 5.73
N VAL A 48 2.62 -10.81 5.94
CA VAL A 48 2.18 -9.60 5.23
C VAL A 48 3.08 -8.42 5.61
N LEU A 49 3.56 -7.69 4.61
CA LEU A 49 4.39 -6.49 4.77
C LEU A 49 3.57 -5.23 4.47
N GLY A 50 3.75 -4.20 5.28
CA GLY A 50 3.22 -2.85 5.04
C GLY A 50 3.96 -2.13 3.90
N ARG A 51 3.43 -0.98 3.48
CA ARG A 51 3.98 -0.18 2.36
C ARG A 51 5.43 0.25 2.64
N ASP A 52 5.71 0.70 3.85
CA ASP A 52 7.03 1.23 4.26
C ASP A 52 8.04 0.15 4.71
N GLU A 53 7.63 -1.12 4.71
CA GLU A 53 8.49 -2.23 5.16
C GLU A 53 9.36 -2.73 4.01
N SER A 54 10.59 -2.22 3.94
CA SER A 54 11.63 -2.74 3.01
C SER A 54 12.21 -4.08 3.47
N HIS A 55 12.17 -4.36 4.78
CA HIS A 55 12.65 -5.60 5.38
C HIS A 55 11.56 -6.22 6.26
N CYS A 56 11.48 -7.55 6.26
CA CYS A 56 10.50 -8.27 7.06
C CYS A 56 10.83 -8.16 8.55
N PRO A 57 9.94 -7.62 9.39
CA PRO A 57 10.20 -7.45 10.82
C PRO A 57 10.30 -8.78 11.59
N ARG A 58 9.84 -9.89 11.00
CA ARG A 58 9.90 -11.22 11.61
C ARG A 58 11.19 -11.98 11.33
N CYS A 59 11.76 -11.84 10.14
CA CYS A 59 12.89 -12.67 9.71
C CYS A 59 14.09 -11.89 9.15
N GLY A 60 13.97 -10.57 9.00
CA GLY A 60 15.04 -9.71 8.49
C GLY A 60 15.29 -9.80 6.98
N ALA A 61 14.59 -10.69 6.26
CA ALA A 61 14.72 -10.79 4.81
C ALA A 61 14.20 -9.52 4.11
N GLU A 62 14.84 -9.14 3.01
CA GLU A 62 14.34 -8.09 2.12
C GLU A 62 12.93 -8.44 1.62
N GLY A 63 12.04 -7.45 1.66
CA GLY A 63 10.68 -7.59 1.18
C GLY A 63 10.63 -7.63 -0.36
N PRO A 64 9.56 -8.18 -0.96
CA PRO A 64 9.30 -7.96 -2.38
C PRO A 64 9.22 -6.46 -2.70
N PRO A 65 9.51 -6.03 -3.94
CA PRO A 65 9.43 -4.64 -4.34
C PRO A 65 8.02 -4.08 -4.13
N MET A 66 7.91 -2.75 -4.07
CA MET A 66 6.62 -2.08 -4.11
C MET A 66 5.93 -2.39 -5.44
N PRO A 67 4.63 -2.75 -5.43
CA PRO A 67 3.89 -2.96 -6.66
C PRO A 67 3.81 -1.66 -7.46
N THR A 68 3.89 -1.77 -8.78
CA THR A 68 3.69 -0.64 -9.69
C THR A 68 2.38 -0.76 -10.45
N PHE A 69 1.91 0.36 -10.99
CA PHE A 69 0.75 0.43 -11.87
C PHE A 69 0.98 1.46 -12.99
N PRO A 70 0.41 1.26 -14.18
CA PRO A 70 0.54 2.23 -15.26
C PRO A 70 -0.36 3.44 -15.00
N CYS A 71 0.20 4.64 -15.11
CA CYS A 71 -0.54 5.89 -14.99
C CYS A 71 -1.76 5.88 -15.94
N PRO A 72 -2.97 6.16 -15.45
CA PRO A 72 -4.18 6.16 -16.27
C PRO A 72 -4.11 7.19 -17.41
N VAL A 73 -3.35 8.28 -17.25
CA VAL A 73 -3.20 9.37 -18.21
C VAL A 73 -2.07 9.10 -19.22
N CYS A 74 -0.81 8.98 -18.76
CA CYS A 74 0.36 8.91 -19.64
C CYS A 74 0.99 7.51 -19.79
N LYS A 75 0.52 6.51 -19.02
CA LYS A 75 1.01 5.13 -19.01
C LYS A 75 2.42 4.89 -18.45
N THR A 76 3.09 5.89 -17.90
CA THR A 76 4.31 5.69 -17.11
C THR A 76 4.02 4.79 -15.91
N ASP A 77 4.90 3.84 -15.60
CA ASP A 77 4.80 2.99 -14.41
C ASP A 77 5.08 3.80 -13.14
N LEU A 78 4.16 3.73 -12.17
CA LEU A 78 4.23 4.42 -10.88
C LEU A 78 4.14 3.43 -9.74
N GLU A 79 4.77 3.73 -8.61
CA GLU A 79 4.64 2.93 -7.39
C GLU A 79 3.28 3.15 -6.73
N VAL A 80 2.64 2.07 -6.24
CA VAL A 80 1.36 2.18 -5.53
C VAL A 80 1.53 3.07 -4.29
N GLY A 81 0.64 4.05 -4.14
CA GLY A 81 0.73 5.07 -3.11
C GLY A 81 1.26 6.42 -3.61
N SER A 82 1.71 6.52 -4.87
CA SER A 82 2.02 7.81 -5.48
C SER A 82 0.77 8.71 -5.49
N GLY A 83 0.82 9.85 -4.83
CA GLY A 83 -0.24 10.87 -4.86
C GLY A 83 -0.25 11.71 -6.13
N GLU A 84 0.85 11.70 -6.89
CA GLU A 84 1.00 12.42 -8.15
C GLU A 84 1.88 11.63 -9.13
N CYS A 85 1.59 11.74 -10.42
CA CYS A 85 2.44 11.23 -11.49
C CYS A 85 3.57 12.20 -11.82
N GLU A 86 4.81 11.84 -11.50
CA GLU A 86 6.02 12.63 -11.80
C GLU A 86 6.21 12.97 -13.29
N SER A 87 5.64 12.16 -14.18
CA SER A 87 5.81 12.32 -15.63
C SER A 87 4.80 13.27 -16.27
N CYS A 88 3.60 13.44 -15.69
CA CYS A 88 2.54 14.25 -16.31
C CYS A 88 1.77 15.15 -15.34
N GLY A 89 2.09 15.13 -14.04
CA GLY A 89 1.43 15.94 -13.01
C GLY A 89 -0.01 15.56 -12.73
N ALA A 90 -0.41 14.32 -13.01
CA ALA A 90 -1.77 13.86 -12.70
C ALA A 90 -1.86 13.51 -11.21
N THR A 91 -2.83 14.09 -10.49
CA THR A 91 -3.15 13.74 -9.10
C THR A 91 -3.84 12.37 -9.05
N LEU A 92 -3.34 11.50 -8.18
CA LEU A 92 -3.75 10.10 -8.07
C LEU A 92 -4.18 9.76 -6.65
N CYS A 93 -5.21 8.92 -6.55
CA CYS A 93 -5.63 8.36 -5.28
C CYS A 93 -4.55 7.39 -4.75
N PRO A 94 -3.97 7.61 -3.56
CA PRO A 94 -2.92 6.76 -3.01
C PRO A 94 -3.41 5.33 -2.67
N GLU A 95 -4.73 5.15 -2.54
CA GLU A 95 -5.35 3.86 -2.23
C GLU A 95 -5.58 2.99 -3.46
N CYS A 96 -5.98 3.57 -4.60
CA CYS A 96 -6.37 2.79 -5.79
C CYS A 96 -5.70 3.19 -7.11
N GLY A 97 -4.87 4.23 -7.11
CA GLY A 97 -4.19 4.76 -8.31
C GLY A 97 -5.12 5.41 -9.34
N GLY A 98 -6.38 5.68 -8.98
CA GLY A 98 -7.33 6.40 -9.84
C GLY A 98 -7.02 7.89 -9.91
N VAL A 99 -7.26 8.53 -11.07
CA VAL A 99 -7.18 10.00 -11.18
C VAL A 99 -8.22 10.62 -10.25
N VAL A 100 -7.78 11.59 -9.47
CA VAL A 100 -8.63 12.43 -8.62
C VAL A 100 -8.45 13.88 -9.02
N ASP A 101 -9.50 14.67 -8.80
CA ASP A 101 -9.43 16.12 -8.93
C ASP A 101 -8.67 16.70 -7.72
N GLU A 102 -8.03 17.85 -7.88
CA GLU A 102 -7.24 18.48 -6.81
C GLU A 102 -8.12 18.87 -5.62
N ASP A 103 -9.37 19.25 -5.89
CA ASP A 103 -10.38 19.61 -4.88
C ASP A 103 -11.28 18.43 -4.44
N ALA A 104 -10.99 17.21 -4.89
CA ALA A 104 -11.82 16.06 -4.55
C ALA A 104 -11.61 15.67 -3.09
N ALA A 105 -12.66 15.72 -2.26
CA ALA A 105 -12.61 15.22 -0.87
C ALA A 105 -12.73 13.68 -0.78
N GLU A 106 -13.24 13.02 -1.82
CA GLU A 106 -13.28 11.56 -1.91
C GLU A 106 -12.93 11.07 -3.32
N CYS A 107 -12.31 9.91 -3.40
CA CYS A 107 -12.08 9.24 -4.66
C CYS A 107 -13.38 8.61 -5.16
N PHE A 108 -13.91 9.09 -6.29
CA PHE A 108 -15.10 8.53 -6.92
C PHE A 108 -14.97 7.02 -7.24
N ARG A 109 -13.75 6.51 -7.40
CA ARG A 109 -13.50 5.12 -7.79
C ARG A 109 -13.57 4.14 -6.62
N CYS A 110 -12.98 4.48 -5.46
CA CYS A 110 -12.87 3.58 -4.32
C CYS A 110 -13.51 4.09 -3.03
N GLY A 111 -13.97 5.35 -2.99
CA GLY A 111 -14.55 5.99 -1.81
C GLY A 111 -13.53 6.39 -0.74
N ALA A 112 -12.22 6.29 -1.03
CA ALA A 112 -11.19 6.76 -0.13
C ALA A 112 -11.28 8.29 0.05
N LYS A 113 -11.19 8.77 1.28
CA LYS A 113 -11.08 10.20 1.56
C LYS A 113 -9.73 10.71 1.07
N ILE A 114 -9.73 11.87 0.43
CA ILE A 114 -8.54 12.50 -0.14
C ILE A 114 -8.28 13.78 0.66
N GLY A 115 -7.03 13.93 1.10
CA GLY A 115 -6.61 15.00 2.02
C GLY A 115 -5.85 14.45 3.22
N LEU A 116 -5.36 15.37 4.06
CA LEU A 116 -4.67 15.03 5.30
C LEU A 116 -5.70 14.97 6.43
N TYR A 117 -5.64 13.88 7.20
CA TYR A 117 -6.56 13.66 8.31
C TYR A 117 -5.78 13.35 9.59
N CYS A 118 -6.21 13.94 10.70
CA CYS A 118 -5.61 13.67 12.00
C CYS A 118 -5.75 12.17 12.35
N PRO A 119 -4.66 11.44 12.62
CA PRO A 119 -4.72 10.00 12.90
C PRO A 119 -5.39 9.69 14.25
N ASN A 120 -5.52 10.68 15.14
CA ASN A 120 -6.17 10.50 16.44
C ASN A 120 -7.70 10.70 16.39
N CYS A 121 -8.19 11.70 15.65
CA CYS A 121 -9.62 12.03 15.65
C CYS A 121 -10.31 12.02 14.27
N GLY A 122 -9.55 11.90 13.18
CA GLY A 122 -10.05 11.81 11.80
C GLY A 122 -10.61 13.11 11.23
N VAL A 123 -10.39 14.26 11.88
CA VAL A 123 -10.71 15.57 11.29
C VAL A 123 -9.71 15.89 10.18
N GLU A 124 -10.17 16.56 9.14
CA GLU A 124 -9.29 17.10 8.08
C GLU A 124 -8.37 18.17 8.67
N VAL A 125 -7.12 18.18 8.23
CA VAL A 125 -6.10 19.14 8.62
C VAL A 125 -5.39 19.67 7.36
N ALA A 126 -4.87 20.88 7.44
CA ALA A 126 -4.02 21.45 6.40
C ALA A 126 -2.60 20.86 6.48
N ASP A 127 -1.83 20.98 5.39
CA ASP A 127 -0.42 20.58 5.38
C ASP A 127 0.44 21.45 6.32
N GLU A 128 0.02 22.68 6.55
CA GLU A 128 0.68 23.65 7.44
C GLU A 128 0.30 23.48 8.92
N ASP A 129 -0.66 22.60 9.26
CA ASP A 129 -1.07 22.41 10.64
C ASP A 129 0.00 21.65 11.45
N GLU A 130 0.55 22.29 12.49
CA GLU A 130 1.45 21.65 13.46
C GLU A 130 0.68 20.95 14.61
N VAL A 131 -0.59 21.33 14.80
CA VAL A 131 -1.47 20.80 15.86
C VAL A 131 -2.88 20.64 15.33
N CYS A 132 -3.49 19.48 15.60
CA CYS A 132 -4.90 19.26 15.32
C CYS A 132 -5.80 20.17 16.17
N ALA A 133 -6.52 21.09 15.52
CA ALA A 133 -7.45 22.01 16.18
C ALA A 133 -8.61 21.31 16.93
N ALA A 134 -8.95 20.07 16.56
CA ALA A 134 -10.06 19.33 17.18
C ALA A 134 -9.66 18.52 18.41
N CYS A 135 -8.46 17.93 18.43
CA CYS A 135 -8.05 17.01 19.51
C CYS A 135 -6.73 17.35 20.20
N GLY A 136 -5.98 18.34 19.69
CA GLY A 136 -4.71 18.79 20.26
C GLY A 136 -3.53 17.84 20.02
N LEU A 137 -3.66 16.86 19.12
CA LEU A 137 -2.51 16.07 18.68
C LEU A 137 -1.48 17.00 18.00
N VAL A 138 -0.22 16.91 18.41
CA VAL A 138 0.90 17.60 17.77
C VAL A 138 1.42 16.71 16.63
N PHE A 139 1.62 17.30 15.46
CA PHE A 139 2.24 16.65 14.31
C PHE A 139 3.74 16.97 14.34
N GLU A 140 4.57 15.99 14.70
CA GLU A 140 6.02 16.14 14.68
C GLU A 140 6.55 15.87 13.27
N ASP A 141 7.32 16.78 12.68
CA ASP A 141 8.16 16.51 11.51
C ASP A 141 9.22 15.47 11.91
N ALA A 142 9.14 14.28 11.31
CA ALA A 142 10.08 13.18 11.51
C ALA A 142 11.17 13.15 10.43
#